data_AF-R9K3Z9-F1
#
_entry.id   AF-R9K3Z9-F1
#
_cell.length_a   1.000
_cell.length_b   1.000
_cell.length_c   1.000
_cell.angle_alpha   90.00
_cell.angle_beta   90.00
_cell.angle_gamma   90.00
#
_symmetry.space_group_name_H-M   'P 1'
#
loop_
_entity.id
_entity.type
_entity.pdbx_description
1 polymer ?
#
loop_
_entity_poly.entity_id
_entity_poly.type
_entity_poly.pdbx_seq_one_letter_code
_entity_poly.pdbx_strand_id
1 'polypeptide(L)'
;MAIQYTAIDFLTKLSQSNYTYTNAYRKKVHESNKDVEALQVDVAGLKKTVKDLGKSSKGLTLNSGLENLKIYYKKTAVESKGEASKTRFGKQLQTLVKTFNSLNKNAEKVPDKELEKQLEKLENLFDKNEKDLKKIGLKKKDGKYVFDSEVFEEADNKVINRLMEGKDSFIKQTEKIMRKIETRLEDLQYNIVDRNMMRTTKYDNDEITLASSFALAKETTNILGLCGSLMEEGALPEEFKEEVTEDLGLFITAYNNADKYESEDFNTLKTLCEEKETELAKVGISFVEDAEGKKTMQYDAKDFDDPDFQNAYVNLFGKDSDFVKNIADCCNKGFNNTLTPEKVGVSIVDVYV
;
A
#
# COMPACT_ATOMS: atom_id res chain seq x y z
N MET A 1 4.95 17.38 4.55
CA MET A 1 6.07 18.30 4.82
C MET A 1 7.33 17.45 4.75
N ALA A 2 8.18 17.71 3.76
CA ALA A 2 9.45 16.97 3.64
C ALA A 2 10.39 17.43 4.75
N ILE A 3 11.18 16.51 5.30
CA ILE A 3 12.22 16.86 6.27
C ILE A 3 13.38 17.46 5.49
N GLN A 4 13.88 18.62 5.92
CA GLN A 4 15.01 19.29 5.25
C GLN A 4 16.33 18.85 5.88
N TYR A 5 17.33 18.64 5.02
CA TYR A 5 18.73 18.41 5.39
C TYR A 5 19.65 19.15 4.43
N THR A 6 20.83 19.56 4.90
CA THR A 6 21.95 19.76 3.97
C THR A 6 22.44 18.41 3.43
N ALA A 7 23.16 18.41 2.31
CA ALA A 7 23.73 17.18 1.76
C ALA A 7 24.64 16.47 2.78
N ILE A 8 25.49 17.23 3.47
CA ILE A 8 26.44 16.74 4.49
C ILE A 8 25.70 16.18 5.71
N ASP A 9 24.66 16.86 6.20
CA ASP A 9 23.89 16.37 7.35
C ASP A 9 23.12 15.09 7.02
N PHE A 10 22.60 14.99 5.79
CA PHE A 10 21.93 13.77 5.36
C PHE A 10 22.91 12.60 5.29
N LEU A 11 24.09 12.79 4.70
CA LEU A 11 25.15 11.78 4.67
C LEU A 11 25.62 11.37 6.06
N THR A 12 25.79 12.34 6.97
CA THR A 12 26.16 12.08 8.36
C THR A 12 25.09 11.26 9.09
N LYS A 13 23.81 11.57 8.85
CA LYS A 13 22.72 10.80 9.41
C LYS A 13 22.68 9.36 8.87
N LEU A 14 22.97 9.18 7.57
CA LEU A 14 23.07 7.86 6.95
C LEU A 14 24.25 7.06 7.54
N SER A 15 25.43 7.66 7.68
CA SER A 15 26.62 6.98 8.21
C SER A 15 26.43 6.52 9.65
N GLN A 16 25.79 7.34 10.49
CA GLN A 16 25.42 6.99 11.87
C GLN A 16 24.37 5.87 11.96
N SER A 17 23.65 5.60 10.87
CA SER A 17 22.55 4.64 10.80
C SER A 17 22.87 3.43 9.91
N ASN A 18 24.15 3.09 9.74
CA ASN A 18 24.60 1.99 8.87
C ASN A 18 24.03 2.09 7.45
N TYR A 19 24.05 3.30 6.90
CA TYR A 19 23.51 3.69 5.59
C TYR A 19 22.03 3.36 5.41
N THR A 20 21.26 3.49 6.48
CA THR A 20 19.80 3.35 6.43
C THR A 20 19.08 4.64 6.80
N TYR A 21 17.91 4.84 6.20
CA TYR A 21 16.98 5.90 6.56
C TYR A 21 15.58 5.34 6.73
N THR A 22 14.94 5.65 7.86
CA THR A 22 13.58 5.21 8.16
C THR A 22 12.63 6.40 8.19
N ASN A 23 11.56 6.34 7.40
CA ASN A 23 10.54 7.38 7.33
C ASN A 23 9.12 6.82 7.47
N ALA A 24 8.25 7.65 8.04
CA ALA A 24 6.82 7.38 8.07
C ALA A 24 6.19 7.78 6.74
N TYR A 25 5.30 6.93 6.20
CA TYR A 25 4.50 7.23 5.03
C TYR A 25 3.07 6.73 5.21
N ARG A 26 2.12 7.33 4.49
CA ARG A 26 0.72 6.87 4.48
C ARG A 26 0.48 5.93 3.32
N LYS A 27 -0.14 4.79 3.60
CA LYS A 27 -0.54 3.81 2.59
C LYS A 27 -2.00 3.40 2.78
N LYS A 28 -2.74 3.35 1.68
CA LYS A 28 -4.04 2.70 1.62
C LYS A 28 -3.85 1.19 1.67
N VAL A 29 -4.47 0.55 2.63
CA VAL A 29 -4.44 -0.90 2.81
C VAL A 29 -5.85 -1.46 2.82
N HIS A 30 -5.98 -2.69 2.32
CA HIS A 30 -7.22 -3.47 2.41
C HIS A 30 -7.22 -4.21 3.73
N GLU A 31 -8.23 -3.94 4.56
CA GLU A 31 -8.44 -4.65 5.83
C GLU A 31 -9.81 -5.34 5.80
N SER A 32 -9.86 -6.57 6.32
CA SER A 32 -11.10 -7.32 6.45
C SER A 32 -12.17 -6.53 7.21
N ASN A 33 -13.38 -6.48 6.67
CA ASN A 33 -14.52 -5.90 7.35
C ASN A 33 -15.21 -6.97 8.21
N LYS A 34 -14.97 -6.90 9.53
CA LYS A 34 -15.50 -7.89 10.50
C LYS A 34 -17.03 -7.96 10.54
N ASP A 35 -17.72 -6.86 10.30
CA ASP A 35 -19.19 -6.85 10.27
C ASP A 35 -19.71 -7.56 9.00
N VAL A 36 -19.03 -7.39 7.86
CA VAL A 36 -19.30 -8.15 6.62
C VAL A 36 -18.99 -9.63 6.80
N GLU A 37 -17.87 -9.99 7.43
CA GLU A 37 -17.55 -11.40 7.73
C GLU A 37 -18.62 -12.06 8.61
N ALA A 38 -19.08 -11.37 9.67
CA ALA A 38 -20.16 -11.87 10.52
C ALA A 38 -21.46 -12.08 9.71
N LEU A 39 -21.78 -11.14 8.81
CA LEU A 39 -22.96 -11.24 7.97
C LEU A 39 -22.85 -12.36 6.92
N GLN A 40 -21.65 -12.61 6.37
CA GLN A 40 -21.39 -13.74 5.48
C GLN A 40 -21.64 -15.09 6.18
N VAL A 41 -21.29 -15.21 7.46
CA VAL A 41 -21.58 -16.42 8.27
C VAL A 41 -23.09 -16.64 8.39
N ASP A 42 -23.87 -15.59 8.67
CA ASP A 42 -25.34 -15.69 8.74
C ASP A 42 -25.95 -16.08 7.38
N VAL A 43 -25.48 -15.47 6.29
CA VAL A 43 -25.90 -15.79 4.91
C VAL A 43 -25.63 -17.25 4.57
N ALA A 44 -24.44 -17.75 4.88
CA ALA A 44 -24.08 -19.15 4.68
C ALA A 44 -24.96 -20.09 5.53
N GLY A 45 -25.22 -19.72 6.79
CA GLY A 45 -26.10 -20.45 7.69
C GLY A 45 -27.54 -20.54 7.19
N LEU A 46 -28.08 -19.42 6.71
CA LEU A 46 -29.43 -19.35 6.15
C LEU A 46 -29.53 -20.15 4.85
N LYS A 47 -28.56 -20.03 3.93
CA LYS A 47 -28.50 -20.86 2.70
C LYS A 47 -28.49 -22.35 3.00
N LYS A 48 -27.69 -22.77 3.98
CA LYS A 48 -27.63 -24.18 4.41
C LYS A 48 -28.99 -24.64 4.94
N THR A 49 -29.61 -23.85 5.80
CA THR A 49 -30.93 -24.12 6.37
C THR A 49 -32.00 -24.25 5.29
N VAL A 50 -32.00 -23.33 4.32
CA VAL A 50 -32.92 -23.32 3.18
C VAL A 50 -32.77 -24.59 2.33
N LYS A 51 -31.53 -25.01 2.07
CA LYS A 51 -31.24 -26.26 1.36
C LYS A 51 -31.72 -27.49 2.13
N ASP A 52 -31.54 -27.50 3.45
CA ASP A 52 -31.95 -28.61 4.31
C ASP A 52 -33.47 -28.68 4.50
N LEU A 53 -34.16 -27.54 4.50
CA LEU A 53 -35.63 -27.45 4.40
C LEU A 53 -36.13 -28.11 3.11
N GLY A 54 -35.56 -27.75 1.96
CA GLY A 54 -35.93 -28.34 0.67
C GLY A 54 -35.65 -29.84 0.57
N LYS A 55 -34.68 -30.38 1.33
CA LYS A 55 -34.44 -31.83 1.43
C LYS A 55 -35.42 -32.52 2.38
N SER A 56 -35.68 -31.93 3.53
CA SER A 56 -36.57 -32.51 4.54
C SER A 56 -38.03 -32.47 4.12
N SER A 57 -38.46 -31.45 3.36
CA SER A 57 -39.79 -31.40 2.75
C SER A 57 -40.02 -32.53 1.75
N LYS A 58 -39.02 -32.89 0.93
CA LYS A 58 -39.10 -34.05 0.02
C LYS A 58 -39.34 -35.37 0.75
N GLY A 59 -38.80 -35.50 1.96
CA GLY A 59 -39.08 -36.64 2.84
C GLY A 59 -40.55 -36.70 3.26
N LEU A 60 -41.17 -35.54 3.50
CA LEU A 60 -42.61 -35.45 3.81
C LEU A 60 -43.48 -35.82 2.60
N THR A 61 -43.12 -35.38 1.39
CA THR A 61 -43.86 -35.76 0.18
C THR A 61 -43.76 -37.25 -0.12
N LEU A 62 -42.58 -37.85 0.02
CA LEU A 62 -42.39 -39.30 -0.12
C LEU A 62 -43.24 -40.09 0.88
N ASN A 63 -43.29 -39.66 2.15
CA ASN A 63 -44.11 -40.30 3.16
C ASN A 63 -45.61 -40.19 2.86
N SER A 64 -46.09 -39.04 2.37
CA SER A 64 -47.50 -38.89 1.97
C SER A 64 -47.88 -39.79 0.79
N GLY A 65 -46.98 -40.01 -0.17
CA GLY A 65 -47.17 -40.96 -1.26
C GLY A 65 -47.18 -42.42 -0.79
N LEU A 66 -46.33 -42.76 0.19
CA LEU A 66 -46.30 -44.08 0.83
C LEU A 66 -47.54 -44.34 1.71
N GLU A 67 -48.10 -43.31 2.35
CA GLU A 67 -49.36 -43.42 3.08
C GLU A 67 -50.53 -43.74 2.16
N ASN A 68 -50.57 -43.17 0.95
CA ASN A 68 -51.55 -43.54 -0.07
C ASN A 68 -51.33 -44.97 -0.59
N LEU A 69 -50.11 -45.50 -0.46
CA LEU A 69 -49.73 -46.89 -0.81
C LEU A 69 -49.78 -47.85 0.40
N LYS A 70 -50.35 -47.45 1.56
CA LYS A 70 -50.52 -48.27 2.78
C LYS A 70 -51.19 -49.64 2.56
N ILE A 71 -51.74 -49.89 1.37
CA ILE A 71 -52.26 -51.19 0.93
C ILE A 71 -51.14 -52.25 0.73
N TYR A 72 -49.86 -51.85 0.55
CA TYR A 72 -48.79 -52.79 0.16
C TYR A 72 -47.61 -52.96 1.15
N TYR A 73 -47.42 -52.09 2.15
CA TYR A 73 -46.31 -52.17 3.11
C TYR A 73 -46.76 -52.10 4.59
N LYS A 74 -46.02 -52.74 5.50
CA LYS A 74 -46.29 -52.77 6.96
C LYS A 74 -46.45 -51.35 7.52
N LYS A 75 -47.69 -51.03 7.91
CA LYS A 75 -48.18 -49.73 8.44
C LYS A 75 -47.23 -49.04 9.44
N THR A 76 -46.63 -49.78 10.37
CA THR A 76 -45.75 -49.26 11.44
C THR A 76 -44.39 -48.71 10.95
N ALA A 77 -43.85 -49.20 9.84
CA ALA A 77 -42.58 -48.71 9.29
C ALA A 77 -42.74 -47.39 8.50
N VAL A 78 -43.94 -47.13 7.97
CA VAL A 78 -44.27 -45.89 7.26
C VAL A 78 -44.55 -44.76 8.25
N GLU A 79 -45.24 -45.06 9.35
CA GLU A 79 -45.58 -44.10 10.41
C GLU A 79 -44.31 -43.57 11.14
N SER A 80 -43.37 -44.45 11.50
CA SER A 80 -42.10 -44.04 12.17
C SER A 80 -41.16 -43.20 11.27
N LYS A 81 -41.14 -43.43 9.96
CA LYS A 81 -40.36 -42.62 8.99
C LYS A 81 -41.01 -41.26 8.71
N GLY A 82 -42.35 -41.20 8.74
CA GLY A 82 -43.15 -39.97 8.66
C GLY A 82 -42.82 -39.01 9.79
N GLU A 83 -42.92 -39.51 11.02
CA GLU A 83 -42.73 -38.74 12.26
C GLU A 83 -41.29 -38.19 12.39
N ALA A 84 -40.28 -39.00 12.06
CA ALA A 84 -38.89 -38.58 12.03
C ALA A 84 -38.63 -37.46 10.98
N SER A 85 -39.31 -37.52 9.83
CA SER A 85 -39.18 -36.51 8.77
C SER A 85 -39.83 -35.18 9.17
N LYS A 86 -41.01 -35.22 9.82
CA LYS A 86 -41.71 -34.05 10.35
C LYS A 86 -40.94 -33.36 11.46
N THR A 87 -40.42 -34.15 12.41
CA THR A 87 -39.52 -33.66 13.46
C THR A 87 -38.30 -32.95 12.88
N ARG A 88 -37.66 -33.54 11.87
CA ARG A 88 -36.49 -32.94 11.20
C ARG A 88 -36.86 -31.63 10.51
N PHE A 89 -37.99 -31.58 9.80
CA PHE A 89 -38.45 -30.36 9.13
C PHE A 89 -38.77 -29.24 10.14
N GLY A 90 -39.44 -29.55 11.25
CA GLY A 90 -39.69 -28.58 12.33
C GLY A 90 -38.42 -27.97 12.92
N LYS A 91 -37.38 -28.79 13.16
CA LYS A 91 -36.05 -28.28 13.59
C LYS A 91 -35.41 -27.33 12.57
N GLN A 92 -35.61 -27.59 11.28
CA GLN A 92 -35.12 -26.70 10.22
C GLN A 92 -35.93 -25.40 10.15
N LEU A 93 -37.24 -25.42 10.37
CA LEU A 93 -38.06 -24.20 10.48
C LEU A 93 -37.64 -23.35 11.68
N GLN A 94 -37.36 -23.98 12.82
CA GLN A 94 -36.82 -23.29 13.99
C GLN A 94 -35.45 -22.66 13.70
N THR A 95 -34.59 -23.35 12.94
CA THR A 95 -33.28 -22.83 12.53
C THR A 95 -33.43 -21.68 11.53
N LEU A 96 -34.42 -21.75 10.64
CA LEU A 96 -34.72 -20.70 9.65
C LEU A 96 -35.02 -19.37 10.33
N VAL A 97 -35.92 -19.36 11.31
CA VAL A 97 -36.25 -18.11 12.02
C VAL A 97 -35.09 -17.57 12.84
N LYS A 98 -34.29 -18.44 13.46
CA LYS A 98 -33.09 -18.01 14.20
C LYS A 98 -32.08 -17.34 13.28
N THR A 99 -31.77 -17.98 12.15
CA THR A 99 -30.78 -17.47 11.18
C THR A 99 -31.27 -16.23 10.45
N PHE A 100 -32.54 -16.16 10.08
CA PHE A 100 -33.15 -14.96 9.50
C PHE A 100 -33.12 -13.76 10.46
N ASN A 101 -33.49 -13.96 11.73
CA ASN A 101 -33.43 -12.89 12.72
C ASN A 101 -31.99 -12.43 13.02
N SER A 102 -31.01 -13.35 12.97
CA SER A 102 -29.58 -13.01 13.11
C SER A 102 -29.10 -12.17 11.93
N LEU A 103 -29.44 -12.60 10.70
CA LEU A 103 -29.12 -11.88 9.46
C LEU A 103 -29.62 -10.44 9.51
N ASN A 104 -30.90 -10.22 9.86
CA ASN A 104 -31.46 -8.86 9.93
C ASN A 104 -30.73 -8.00 10.97
N LYS A 105 -30.37 -8.56 12.13
CA LYS A 105 -29.64 -7.84 13.17
C LYS A 105 -28.23 -7.45 12.73
N ASN A 106 -27.49 -8.34 12.07
CA ASN A 106 -26.12 -8.06 11.65
C ASN A 106 -26.07 -7.20 10.40
N ALA A 107 -27.11 -7.22 9.56
CA ALA A 107 -27.22 -6.37 8.40
C ALA A 107 -27.21 -4.87 8.72
N GLU A 108 -27.79 -4.46 9.87
CA GLU A 108 -27.79 -3.06 10.33
C GLU A 108 -26.37 -2.47 10.47
N LYS A 109 -25.34 -3.32 10.60
CA LYS A 109 -23.94 -2.90 10.75
C LYS A 109 -23.20 -2.74 9.43
N VAL A 110 -23.81 -3.15 8.31
CA VAL A 110 -23.20 -3.12 6.98
C VAL A 110 -24.03 -2.18 6.08
N PRO A 111 -23.73 -0.87 6.08
CA PRO A 111 -24.50 0.10 5.31
C PRO A 111 -24.18 -0.03 3.81
N ASP A 112 -25.07 -0.68 3.06
CA ASP A 112 -24.98 -0.78 1.60
C ASP A 112 -26.37 -0.82 0.96
N LYS A 113 -26.64 0.11 0.05
CA LYS A 113 -27.98 0.29 -0.55
C LYS A 113 -28.48 -0.92 -1.34
N GLU A 114 -27.58 -1.64 -2.02
CA GLU A 114 -27.98 -2.81 -2.82
C GLU A 114 -28.20 -4.03 -1.91
N LEU A 115 -27.38 -4.18 -0.86
CA LEU A 115 -27.59 -5.15 0.22
C LEU A 115 -28.93 -4.93 0.92
N GLU A 116 -29.20 -3.69 1.37
CA GLU A 116 -30.49 -3.28 1.98
C GLU A 116 -31.66 -3.68 1.08
N LYS A 117 -31.60 -3.35 -0.21
CA LYS A 117 -32.62 -3.73 -1.20
C LYS A 117 -32.80 -5.24 -1.35
N GLN A 118 -31.74 -6.04 -1.24
CA GLN A 118 -31.90 -7.50 -1.29
C GLN A 118 -32.50 -8.05 0.02
N LEU A 119 -32.18 -7.47 1.17
CA LEU A 119 -32.76 -7.83 2.46
C LEU A 119 -34.24 -7.45 2.53
N GLU A 120 -34.63 -6.28 2.03
CA GLU A 120 -36.03 -5.88 1.89
C GLU A 120 -36.82 -6.85 1.00
N LYS A 121 -36.22 -7.31 -0.11
CA LYS A 121 -36.87 -8.35 -0.94
C LYS A 121 -37.05 -9.66 -0.19
N LEU A 122 -36.10 -10.01 0.69
CA LEU A 122 -36.21 -11.20 1.52
C LEU A 122 -37.33 -11.04 2.55
N GLU A 123 -37.41 -9.90 3.24
CA GLU A 123 -38.49 -9.62 4.19
C GLU A 123 -39.87 -9.61 3.51
N ASN A 124 -39.98 -8.89 2.37
CA ASN A 124 -41.20 -8.88 1.56
C ASN A 124 -41.61 -10.28 1.08
N LEU A 125 -40.66 -11.19 0.85
CA LEU A 125 -40.95 -12.57 0.50
C LEU A 125 -41.58 -13.32 1.68
N PHE A 126 -41.13 -13.10 2.91
CA PHE A 126 -41.77 -13.67 4.10
C PHE A 126 -43.17 -13.07 4.30
N ASP A 127 -43.34 -11.76 4.17
CA ASP A 127 -44.64 -11.09 4.33
C ASP A 127 -45.66 -11.55 3.27
N LYS A 128 -45.25 -11.67 2.00
CA LYS A 128 -46.10 -12.21 0.92
C LYS A 128 -46.59 -13.63 1.21
N ASN A 129 -45.80 -14.43 1.93
CA ASN A 129 -46.13 -15.81 2.26
C ASN A 129 -46.68 -15.97 3.70
N GLU A 130 -46.93 -14.87 4.42
CA GLU A 130 -47.25 -14.89 5.85
C GLU A 130 -48.43 -15.81 6.20
N LYS A 131 -49.49 -15.81 5.38
CA LYS A 131 -50.67 -16.65 5.60
C LYS A 131 -50.34 -18.15 5.60
N ASP A 132 -49.49 -18.59 4.68
CA ASP A 132 -49.10 -20.00 4.56
C ASP A 132 -47.98 -20.34 5.55
N LEU A 133 -47.08 -19.40 5.86
CA LEU A 133 -46.06 -19.54 6.90
C LEU A 133 -46.69 -19.70 8.30
N LYS A 134 -47.74 -18.95 8.63
CA LYS A 134 -48.49 -19.08 9.90
C LYS A 134 -49.06 -20.48 10.08
N LYS A 135 -49.58 -21.09 9.01
CA LYS A 135 -50.15 -22.45 9.02
C LYS A 135 -49.12 -23.56 9.24
N ILE A 136 -47.83 -23.25 9.12
CA ILE A 136 -46.73 -24.18 9.41
C ILE A 136 -45.94 -23.77 10.66
N GLY A 137 -46.53 -22.94 11.51
CA GLY A 137 -45.95 -22.53 12.79
C GLY A 137 -44.97 -21.36 12.71
N LEU A 138 -44.89 -20.61 11.60
CA LEU A 138 -44.04 -19.44 11.47
C LEU A 138 -44.84 -18.14 11.55
N LYS A 139 -44.67 -17.36 12.62
CA LYS A 139 -45.40 -16.10 12.84
C LYS A 139 -44.48 -14.96 13.25
N LYS A 140 -44.85 -13.73 12.89
CA LYS A 140 -44.16 -12.51 13.34
C LYS A 140 -44.67 -12.13 14.74
N LYS A 141 -43.74 -11.93 15.69
CA LYS A 141 -43.99 -11.45 17.05
C LYS A 141 -42.91 -10.42 17.40
N ASP A 142 -43.33 -9.23 17.82
CA ASP A 142 -42.44 -8.12 18.18
C ASP A 142 -41.40 -7.81 17.09
N GLY A 143 -41.85 -7.79 15.82
CA GLY A 143 -41.00 -7.54 14.65
C GLY A 143 -40.10 -8.70 14.20
N LYS A 144 -40.08 -9.84 14.91
CA LYS A 144 -39.23 -11.00 14.61
C LYS A 144 -40.05 -12.23 14.27
N TYR A 145 -39.53 -13.13 13.44
CA TYR A 145 -40.18 -14.42 13.23
C TYR A 145 -39.89 -15.38 14.37
N VAL A 146 -40.92 -16.09 14.82
CA VAL A 146 -40.83 -17.15 15.84
C VAL A 146 -41.43 -18.44 15.32
N PHE A 147 -40.94 -19.56 15.84
CA PHE A 147 -41.44 -20.90 15.53
C PHE A 147 -42.36 -21.39 16.66
N ASP A 148 -43.58 -21.74 16.28
CA ASP A 148 -44.63 -22.30 17.12
C ASP A 148 -44.76 -23.78 16.83
N SER A 149 -44.24 -24.62 17.73
CA SER A 149 -44.21 -26.06 17.56
C SER A 149 -45.60 -26.68 17.59
N GLU A 150 -46.51 -26.14 18.41
CA GLU A 150 -47.87 -26.69 18.54
C GLU A 150 -48.64 -26.52 17.23
N VAL A 151 -48.58 -25.32 16.63
CA VAL A 151 -49.17 -25.07 15.31
C VAL A 151 -48.51 -25.92 14.22
N PHE A 152 -47.20 -26.14 14.31
CA PHE A 152 -46.48 -26.99 13.35
C PHE A 152 -46.89 -28.47 13.44
N GLU A 153 -47.18 -29.00 14.63
CA GLU A 153 -47.64 -30.38 14.79
C GLU A 153 -48.97 -30.64 14.10
N GLU A 154 -49.80 -29.62 13.88
CA GLU A 154 -51.07 -29.74 13.16
C GLU A 154 -50.97 -29.33 11.67
N ALA A 155 -49.78 -28.97 11.18
CA ALA A 155 -49.61 -28.42 9.84
C ALA A 155 -49.94 -29.42 8.71
N ASP A 156 -50.72 -28.95 7.73
CA ASP A 156 -51.05 -29.72 6.53
C ASP A 156 -49.87 -29.77 5.55
N ASN A 157 -49.49 -30.98 5.15
CA ASN A 157 -48.45 -31.26 4.14
C ASN A 157 -48.70 -30.51 2.82
N LYS A 158 -49.95 -30.25 2.41
CA LYS A 158 -50.25 -29.45 1.20
C LYS A 158 -49.76 -28.02 1.31
N VAL A 159 -49.80 -27.42 2.51
CA VAL A 159 -49.29 -26.07 2.74
C VAL A 159 -47.76 -26.07 2.70
N ILE A 160 -47.13 -27.07 3.33
CA ILE A 160 -45.68 -27.27 3.29
C ILE A 160 -45.19 -27.41 1.84
N ASN A 161 -45.86 -28.23 1.03
CA ASN A 161 -45.47 -28.45 -0.37
C ASN A 161 -45.56 -27.16 -1.20
N ARG A 162 -46.60 -26.34 -1.01
CA ARG A 162 -46.72 -25.04 -1.72
C ARG A 162 -45.57 -24.08 -1.40
N LEU A 163 -45.06 -24.09 -0.17
CA LEU A 163 -43.93 -23.24 0.23
C LEU A 163 -42.58 -23.78 -0.26
N MET A 164 -42.45 -25.09 -0.45
CA MET A 164 -41.16 -25.76 -0.68
C MET A 164 -40.97 -26.23 -2.13
N GLU A 165 -42.03 -26.46 -2.88
CA GLU A 165 -42.00 -27.07 -4.22
C GLU A 165 -42.44 -26.10 -5.31
N GLY A 166 -41.80 -26.21 -6.48
CA GLY A 166 -42.05 -25.32 -7.63
C GLY A 166 -40.97 -24.25 -7.80
N LYS A 167 -40.87 -23.69 -9.01
CA LYS A 167 -39.85 -22.68 -9.37
C LYS A 167 -40.05 -21.36 -8.64
N ASP A 168 -41.30 -20.99 -8.38
CA ASP A 168 -41.69 -19.78 -7.67
C ASP A 168 -42.05 -20.03 -6.20
N SER A 169 -41.60 -21.15 -5.63
CA SER A 169 -41.84 -21.45 -4.22
C SER A 169 -41.07 -20.49 -3.31
N PHE A 170 -41.56 -20.35 -2.08
CA PHE A 170 -40.90 -19.54 -1.06
C PHE A 170 -39.42 -19.93 -0.89
N ILE A 171 -39.13 -21.23 -0.83
CA ILE A 171 -37.75 -21.71 -0.64
C ILE A 171 -36.86 -21.38 -1.85
N LYS A 172 -37.38 -21.47 -3.08
CA LYS A 172 -36.60 -21.17 -4.30
C LYS A 172 -36.35 -19.68 -4.48
N GLN A 173 -37.33 -18.85 -4.16
CA GLN A 173 -37.13 -17.40 -4.17
C GLN A 173 -36.13 -16.98 -3.09
N THR A 174 -36.19 -17.59 -1.90
CA THR A 174 -35.21 -17.39 -0.83
C THR A 174 -33.80 -17.73 -1.32
N GLU A 175 -33.57 -18.91 -1.91
CA GLU A 175 -32.26 -19.28 -2.47
C GLU A 175 -31.72 -18.24 -3.48
N LYS A 176 -32.59 -17.71 -4.34
CA LYS A 176 -32.21 -16.72 -5.35
C LYS A 176 -31.81 -15.38 -4.74
N ILE A 177 -32.52 -14.92 -3.72
CA ILE A 177 -32.19 -13.67 -3.02
C ILE A 177 -30.88 -13.85 -2.24
N MET A 178 -30.71 -14.98 -1.54
CA MET A 178 -29.50 -15.25 -0.77
C MET A 178 -28.22 -15.27 -1.60
N ARG A 179 -28.27 -15.78 -2.84
CA ARG A 179 -27.11 -15.72 -3.76
C ARG A 179 -26.71 -14.28 -4.10
N LYS A 180 -27.69 -13.38 -4.28
CA LYS A 180 -27.39 -11.98 -4.57
C LYS A 180 -26.79 -11.25 -3.37
N ILE A 181 -27.28 -11.58 -2.17
CA ILE A 181 -26.70 -11.07 -0.92
C ILE A 181 -25.25 -11.55 -0.79
N GLU A 182 -25.00 -12.85 -0.98
CA GLU A 182 -23.65 -13.42 -0.90
C GLU A 182 -22.67 -12.76 -1.87
N THR A 183 -23.02 -12.64 -3.16
CA THR A 183 -22.18 -11.95 -4.15
C THR A 183 -21.90 -10.50 -3.73
N ARG A 184 -22.91 -9.79 -3.20
CA ARG A 184 -22.69 -8.41 -2.75
C ARG A 184 -21.74 -8.33 -1.55
N LEU A 185 -21.79 -9.31 -0.64
CA LEU A 185 -20.89 -9.34 0.51
C LEU A 185 -19.44 -9.70 0.12
N GLU A 186 -19.22 -10.42 -0.97
CA GLU A 186 -17.88 -10.62 -1.53
C GLU A 186 -17.28 -9.27 -1.97
N ASP A 187 -18.07 -8.40 -2.62
CA ASP A 187 -17.63 -7.06 -3.01
C ASP A 187 -17.29 -6.15 -1.81
N LEU A 188 -17.95 -6.37 -0.66
CA LEU A 188 -17.83 -5.54 0.54
C LEU A 188 -16.80 -6.09 1.54
N GLN A 189 -16.11 -7.18 1.21
CA GLN A 189 -15.25 -7.91 2.16
C GLN A 189 -14.12 -7.05 2.76
N TYR A 190 -13.65 -6.05 2.02
CA TYR A 190 -12.51 -5.22 2.43
C TYR A 190 -12.86 -3.74 2.52
N ASN A 191 -12.44 -3.13 3.63
CA ASN A 191 -12.40 -1.68 3.76
C ASN A 191 -11.05 -1.17 3.26
N ILE A 192 -11.05 -0.01 2.60
CA ILE A 192 -9.83 0.73 2.31
C ILE A 192 -9.59 1.70 3.46
N VAL A 193 -8.50 1.52 4.19
CA VAL A 193 -8.11 2.37 5.31
C VAL A 193 -6.71 2.93 5.10
N ASP A 194 -6.52 4.19 5.50
CA ASP A 194 -5.22 4.85 5.50
C ASP A 194 -4.46 4.48 6.78
N ARG A 195 -3.29 3.86 6.61
CA ARG A 195 -2.39 3.52 7.72
C ARG A 195 -1.08 4.31 7.60
N ASN A 196 -0.60 4.77 8.75
CA ASN A 196 0.79 5.20 8.87
C ASN A 196 1.66 3.94 8.94
N MET A 197 2.59 3.82 8.00
CA MET A 197 3.56 2.73 7.91
C MET A 197 4.97 3.32 8.01
N MET A 198 5.91 2.49 8.45
CA MET A 198 7.33 2.82 8.39
C MET A 198 7.94 2.14 7.17
N ARG A 199 8.83 2.85 6.48
CA ARG A 199 9.70 2.28 5.44
C ARG A 199 11.14 2.56 5.84
N THR A 200 12.00 1.56 5.67
CA THR A 200 13.45 1.72 5.79
C THR A 200 14.07 1.53 4.42
N THR A 201 14.82 2.52 3.96
CA THR A 201 15.66 2.45 2.76
C THR A 201 17.09 2.21 3.22
N LYS A 202 17.77 1.25 2.60
CA LYS A 202 19.20 1.00 2.80
C LYS A 202 19.93 1.39 1.53
N TYR A 203 20.97 2.18 1.69
CA TYR A 203 21.91 2.56 0.65
C TYR A 203 23.12 1.65 0.74
N ASP A 204 23.73 1.34 -0.40
CA ASP A 204 25.00 0.63 -0.42
C ASP A 204 26.19 1.60 -0.27
N ASN A 205 27.38 1.04 -0.06
CA ASN A 205 28.58 1.84 0.18
C ASN A 205 29.00 2.66 -1.04
N ASP A 206 28.70 2.18 -2.25
CA ASP A 206 29.12 2.81 -3.50
C ASP A 206 28.24 4.03 -3.78
N GLU A 207 26.92 3.91 -3.57
CA GLU A 207 25.97 5.03 -3.59
C GLU A 207 26.39 6.12 -2.58
N ILE A 208 26.74 5.72 -1.35
CA ILE A 208 27.17 6.66 -0.32
C ILE A 208 28.48 7.35 -0.71
N THR A 209 29.45 6.61 -1.24
CA THR A 209 30.75 7.15 -1.63
C THR A 209 30.62 8.12 -2.80
N LEU A 210 29.83 7.76 -3.82
CA LEU A 210 29.56 8.62 -4.97
C LEU A 210 28.82 9.89 -4.54
N ALA A 211 27.76 9.78 -3.74
CA ALA A 211 27.04 10.94 -3.23
C ALA A 211 27.91 11.84 -2.33
N SER A 212 28.75 11.23 -1.48
CA SER A 212 29.72 11.98 -0.66
C SER A 212 30.74 12.72 -1.51
N SER A 213 31.15 12.12 -2.64
CA SER A 213 32.06 12.75 -3.59
C SER A 213 31.40 13.96 -4.26
N PHE A 214 30.15 13.86 -4.70
CA PHE A 214 29.42 15.02 -5.22
C PHE A 214 29.22 16.12 -4.17
N ALA A 215 28.84 15.76 -2.95
CA ALA A 215 28.66 16.74 -1.87
C ALA A 215 29.97 17.46 -1.54
N LEU A 216 31.09 16.72 -1.45
CA LEU A 216 32.41 17.27 -1.17
C LEU A 216 32.88 18.18 -2.30
N ALA A 217 32.80 17.73 -3.56
CA ALA A 217 33.22 18.53 -4.71
C ALA A 217 32.45 19.86 -4.82
N LYS A 218 31.14 19.84 -4.51
CA LYS A 218 30.33 21.06 -4.45
C LYS A 218 30.82 22.01 -3.36
N GLU A 219 30.97 21.49 -2.13
CA GLU A 219 31.32 22.32 -0.97
C GLU A 219 32.68 22.98 -1.16
N THR A 220 33.69 22.19 -1.57
CA THR A 220 35.04 22.71 -1.79
C THR A 220 35.06 23.73 -2.93
N THR A 221 34.31 23.48 -4.01
CA THR A 221 34.21 24.46 -5.12
C THR A 221 33.53 25.76 -4.71
N ASN A 222 32.55 25.70 -3.81
CA ASN A 222 31.93 26.91 -3.26
C ASN A 222 32.89 27.70 -2.38
N ILE A 223 33.68 27.03 -1.53
CA ILE A 223 34.72 27.67 -0.70
C ILE A 223 35.78 28.31 -1.59
N LEU A 224 36.27 27.60 -2.62
CA LEU A 224 37.17 28.16 -3.63
C LEU A 224 36.55 29.39 -4.31
N GLY A 225 35.24 29.37 -4.59
CA GLY A 225 34.50 30.52 -5.11
C GLY A 225 34.51 31.75 -4.19
N LEU A 226 34.40 31.54 -2.87
CA LEU A 226 34.51 32.60 -1.87
C LEU A 226 35.93 33.19 -1.86
N CYS A 227 36.95 32.33 -1.84
CA CYS A 227 38.36 32.74 -1.92
C CYS A 227 38.69 33.46 -3.23
N GLY A 228 38.09 33.05 -4.35
CA GLY A 228 38.29 33.70 -5.65
C GLY A 228 37.69 35.09 -5.70
N SER A 229 36.56 35.32 -5.02
CA SER A 229 36.00 36.66 -4.85
C SER A 229 36.95 37.57 -4.05
N LEU A 230 37.62 37.05 -3.01
CA LEU A 230 38.62 37.80 -2.23
C LEU A 230 39.87 38.11 -3.07
N MET A 231 40.32 37.16 -3.89
CA MET A 231 41.46 37.35 -4.80
C MET A 231 41.14 38.36 -5.91
N GLU A 232 39.91 38.44 -6.39
CA GLU A 232 39.49 39.44 -7.38
C GLU A 232 39.48 40.87 -6.79
N GLU A 233 39.13 41.01 -5.51
CA GLU A 233 39.10 42.29 -4.80
C GLU A 233 40.50 42.80 -4.39
N GLY A 234 41.55 41.99 -4.53
CA GLY A 234 42.91 42.36 -4.17
C GLY A 234 43.88 41.19 -4.09
N ALA A 235 44.54 41.00 -2.95
CA ALA A 235 45.38 39.84 -2.70
C ALA A 235 44.65 38.88 -1.74
N LEU A 236 44.76 37.58 -1.99
CA LEU A 236 44.26 36.57 -1.06
C LEU A 236 45.01 36.67 0.28
N PRO A 237 44.32 36.89 1.41
CA PRO A 237 45.01 36.97 2.70
C PRO A 237 45.71 35.65 3.04
N GLU A 238 46.84 35.73 3.75
CA GLU A 238 47.72 34.58 4.01
C GLU A 238 46.99 33.42 4.70
N GLU A 239 46.04 33.73 5.58
CA GLU A 239 45.20 32.76 6.30
C GLU A 239 44.29 31.92 5.37
N PHE A 240 43.98 32.40 4.17
CA PHE A 240 43.17 31.67 3.19
C PHE A 240 44.00 30.85 2.18
N LYS A 241 45.32 31.03 2.11
CA LYS A 241 46.17 30.27 1.17
C LYS A 241 46.21 28.78 1.52
N GLU A 242 46.21 28.46 2.81
CA GLU A 242 46.11 27.07 3.30
C GLU A 242 44.75 26.48 2.94
N GLU A 243 43.66 27.21 3.19
CA GLU A 243 42.29 26.79 2.84
C GLU A 243 42.13 26.51 1.33
N VAL A 244 42.62 27.39 0.46
CA VAL A 244 42.61 27.14 -0.99
C VAL A 244 43.38 25.87 -1.35
N THR A 245 44.53 25.64 -0.73
CA THR A 245 45.34 24.44 -0.99
C THR A 245 44.60 23.17 -0.55
N GLU A 246 43.97 23.19 0.62
CA GLU A 246 43.19 22.08 1.15
C GLU A 246 41.97 21.79 0.28
N ASP A 247 41.20 22.80 -0.11
CA ASP A 247 39.97 22.62 -0.90
C ASP A 247 40.25 22.18 -2.34
N LEU A 248 41.35 22.63 -2.97
CA LEU A 248 41.79 22.08 -4.25
C LEU A 248 42.14 20.57 -4.13
N GLY A 249 42.83 20.19 -3.05
CA GLY A 249 43.14 18.79 -2.76
C GLY A 249 41.91 17.93 -2.47
N LEU A 250 40.94 18.47 -1.72
CA LEU A 250 39.67 17.81 -1.44
C LEU A 250 38.79 17.69 -2.69
N PHE A 251 38.76 18.71 -3.54
CA PHE A 251 38.08 18.67 -4.84
C PHE A 251 38.63 17.54 -5.72
N ILE A 252 39.96 17.44 -5.83
CA ILE A 252 40.62 16.36 -6.59
C ILE A 252 40.29 14.99 -5.98
N THR A 253 40.30 14.88 -4.65
CA THR A 253 39.95 13.64 -3.95
C THR A 253 38.51 13.22 -4.25
N ALA A 254 37.58 14.18 -4.22
CA ALA A 254 36.19 13.97 -4.56
C ALA A 254 36.03 13.53 -6.03
N TYR A 255 36.68 14.23 -6.95
CA TYR A 255 36.68 13.90 -8.37
C TYR A 255 37.17 12.47 -8.64
N ASN A 256 38.35 12.13 -8.13
CA ASN A 256 38.97 10.82 -8.34
C ASN A 256 38.19 9.68 -7.66
N ASN A 257 37.47 9.96 -6.56
CA ASN A 257 36.59 8.99 -5.95
C ASN A 257 35.32 8.77 -6.79
N ALA A 258 34.72 9.83 -7.32
CA ALA A 258 33.55 9.72 -8.19
C ALA A 258 33.88 9.00 -9.52
N ASP A 259 35.07 9.19 -10.07
CA ASP A 259 35.57 8.53 -11.31
C ASP A 259 35.72 7.01 -11.19
N LYS A 260 35.57 6.43 -10.00
CA LYS A 260 35.53 4.98 -9.81
C LYS A 260 34.18 4.38 -10.17
N TYR A 261 33.16 5.21 -10.38
CA TYR A 261 31.78 4.80 -10.57
C TYR A 261 31.26 5.25 -11.94
N GLU A 262 30.54 4.37 -12.63
CA GLU A 262 29.84 4.75 -13.86
C GLU A 262 28.64 5.65 -13.51
N SER A 263 28.73 6.95 -13.81
CA SER A 263 27.66 7.91 -13.55
C SER A 263 27.59 8.97 -14.66
N GLU A 264 26.41 9.18 -15.23
CA GLU A 264 26.16 10.24 -16.22
C GLU A 264 26.42 11.64 -15.64
N ASP A 265 26.08 11.84 -14.36
CA ASP A 265 26.34 13.11 -13.68
C ASP A 265 27.85 13.29 -13.44
N PHE A 266 28.59 12.21 -13.16
CA PHE A 266 30.05 12.30 -13.09
C PHE A 266 30.68 12.58 -14.47
N ASN A 267 30.16 11.97 -15.55
CA ASN A 267 30.62 12.30 -16.91
C ASN A 267 30.43 13.79 -17.23
N THR A 268 29.36 14.40 -16.72
CA THR A 268 29.13 15.85 -16.84
C THR A 268 30.18 16.64 -16.06
N LEU A 269 30.46 16.26 -14.80
CA LEU A 269 31.53 16.86 -14.00
C LEU A 269 32.90 16.76 -14.69
N LYS A 270 33.20 15.59 -15.26
CA LYS A 270 34.41 15.33 -16.03
C LYS A 270 34.54 16.28 -17.23
N THR A 271 33.50 16.40 -18.05
CA THR A 271 33.50 17.32 -19.19
C THR A 271 33.72 18.77 -18.75
N LEU A 272 33.06 19.24 -17.68
CA LEU A 272 33.24 20.60 -17.15
C LEU A 272 34.71 20.88 -16.78
N CYS A 273 35.38 19.90 -16.16
CA CYS A 273 36.79 20.03 -15.81
C CYS A 273 37.71 19.92 -17.03
N GLU A 274 37.47 19.00 -17.96
CA GLU A 274 38.27 18.85 -19.18
C GLU A 274 38.18 20.09 -20.09
N GLU A 275 37.02 20.74 -20.19
CA GLU A 275 36.85 22.01 -20.91
C GLU A 275 37.66 23.17 -20.32
N LYS A 276 38.11 23.04 -19.07
CA LYS A 276 38.91 24.02 -18.33
C LYS A 276 40.32 23.52 -18.01
N GLU A 277 40.80 22.48 -18.69
CA GLU A 277 42.09 21.84 -18.43
C GLU A 277 43.27 22.84 -18.43
N THR A 278 43.26 23.81 -19.35
CA THR A 278 44.36 24.79 -19.46
C THR A 278 44.39 25.75 -18.27
N GLU A 279 43.24 26.27 -17.85
CA GLU A 279 43.14 27.11 -16.65
C GLU A 279 43.40 26.31 -15.37
N LEU A 280 42.88 25.09 -15.28
CA LEU A 280 43.11 24.19 -14.15
C LEU A 280 44.61 23.89 -13.95
N ALA A 281 45.37 23.69 -15.03
CA ALA A 281 46.81 23.47 -14.97
C ALA A 281 47.58 24.66 -14.38
N LYS A 282 47.10 25.89 -14.62
CA LYS A 282 47.70 27.12 -14.07
C LYS A 282 47.45 27.26 -12.57
N VAL A 283 46.34 26.74 -12.07
CA VAL A 283 46.05 26.67 -10.62
C VAL A 283 46.59 25.39 -9.96
N GLY A 284 47.37 24.59 -10.69
CA GLY A 284 48.05 23.41 -10.16
C GLY A 284 47.28 22.10 -10.29
N ILE A 285 46.13 22.07 -10.96
CA ILE A 285 45.38 20.83 -11.22
C ILE A 285 45.74 20.28 -12.61
N SER A 286 46.30 19.08 -12.69
CA SER A 286 46.61 18.43 -13.96
C SER A 286 45.95 17.05 -14.08
N PHE A 287 45.63 16.65 -15.32
CA PHE A 287 45.12 15.31 -15.63
C PHE A 287 46.28 14.38 -15.96
N VAL A 288 46.38 13.27 -15.23
CA VAL A 288 47.39 12.23 -15.45
C VAL A 288 46.70 10.95 -15.85
N GLU A 289 47.15 10.41 -16.97
CA GLU A 289 46.72 9.11 -17.48
C GLU A 289 47.53 8.01 -16.82
N ASP A 290 46.85 7.04 -16.19
CA ASP A 290 47.50 5.85 -15.65
C ASP A 290 47.85 4.83 -16.75
N ALA A 291 48.47 3.72 -16.36
CA ALA A 291 48.90 2.68 -17.30
C ALA A 291 47.74 1.99 -18.05
N GLU A 292 46.50 2.16 -17.59
CA GLU A 292 45.28 1.58 -18.15
C GLU A 292 44.49 2.59 -18.99
N GLY A 293 45.02 3.81 -19.17
CA GLY A 293 44.40 4.88 -19.94
C GLY A 293 43.39 5.72 -19.16
N LYS A 294 43.33 5.55 -17.82
CA LYS A 294 42.39 6.29 -16.98
C LYS A 294 43.00 7.62 -16.55
N LYS A 295 42.30 8.72 -16.85
CA LYS A 295 42.71 10.08 -16.46
C LYS A 295 42.25 10.39 -15.04
N THR A 296 43.19 10.60 -14.14
CA THR A 296 42.96 11.09 -12.76
C THR A 296 43.50 12.50 -12.60
N MET A 297 42.98 13.25 -11.63
CA MET A 297 43.53 14.56 -11.30
C MET A 297 44.63 14.46 -10.24
N GLN A 298 45.63 15.32 -10.36
CA GLN A 298 46.64 15.55 -9.33
C GLN A 298 46.81 17.04 -9.03
N TYR A 299 47.35 17.36 -7.86
CA TYR A 299 47.67 18.72 -7.44
C TYR A 299 49.18 18.93 -7.39
N ASP A 300 49.66 19.94 -8.10
CA ASP A 300 51.01 20.47 -8.05
C ASP A 300 50.96 21.87 -7.46
N ALA A 301 51.50 22.04 -6.24
CA ALA A 301 51.48 23.33 -5.55
C ALA A 301 52.05 24.46 -6.42
N LYS A 302 51.35 25.61 -6.41
CA LYS A 302 51.72 26.81 -7.15
C LYS A 302 52.04 27.96 -6.21
N ASP A 303 52.78 28.93 -6.73
CA ASP A 303 53.01 30.20 -6.05
C ASP A 303 51.76 31.07 -6.21
N PHE A 304 51.15 31.47 -5.09
CA PHE A 304 49.96 32.32 -5.07
C PHE A 304 50.24 33.75 -5.56
N ASP A 305 51.51 34.16 -5.58
CA ASP A 305 51.93 35.47 -6.06
C ASP A 305 52.24 35.45 -7.58
N ASP A 306 52.16 34.28 -8.23
CA ASP A 306 52.29 34.15 -9.69
C ASP A 306 51.09 34.78 -10.41
N PRO A 307 51.30 35.78 -11.29
CA PRO A 307 50.20 36.38 -12.07
C PRO A 307 49.41 35.38 -12.92
N ASP A 308 50.06 34.32 -13.43
CA ASP A 308 49.35 33.30 -14.21
C ASP A 308 48.41 32.46 -13.33
N PHE A 309 48.82 32.19 -12.08
CA PHE A 309 47.97 31.55 -11.08
C PHE A 309 46.78 32.45 -10.74
N GLN A 310 47.01 33.70 -10.35
CA GLN A 310 45.96 34.61 -9.91
C GLN A 310 44.89 34.83 -10.99
N ASN A 311 45.32 35.07 -12.23
CA ASN A 311 44.39 35.25 -13.35
C ASN A 311 43.57 33.98 -13.63
N ALA A 312 44.19 32.80 -13.61
CA ALA A 312 43.48 31.55 -13.81
C ALA A 312 42.52 31.23 -12.65
N TYR A 313 42.94 31.50 -11.42
CA TYR A 313 42.14 31.29 -10.22
C TYR A 313 40.89 32.17 -10.23
N VAL A 314 41.03 33.47 -10.52
CA VAL A 314 39.88 34.39 -10.66
C VAL A 314 38.98 33.97 -11.84
N ASN A 315 39.53 33.51 -12.96
CA ASN A 315 38.70 33.03 -14.08
C ASN A 315 37.89 31.77 -13.74
N LEU A 316 38.43 30.89 -12.89
CA LEU A 316 37.76 29.65 -12.49
C LEU A 316 36.85 29.82 -11.28
N PHE A 317 37.25 30.64 -10.31
CA PHE A 317 36.63 30.71 -8.99
C PHE A 317 36.29 32.14 -8.56
N GLY A 318 36.49 33.14 -9.41
CA GLY A 318 36.12 34.53 -9.13
C GLY A 318 34.62 34.74 -8.99
N LYS A 319 34.25 35.98 -8.70
CA LYS A 319 32.85 36.34 -8.51
C LYS A 319 32.05 36.02 -9.76
N ASP A 320 30.87 35.43 -9.55
CA ASP A 320 29.96 35.03 -10.63
C ASP A 320 30.47 33.96 -11.60
N SER A 321 31.59 33.29 -11.31
CA SER A 321 32.16 32.22 -12.15
C SER A 321 31.12 31.18 -12.59
N ASP A 322 31.01 31.00 -13.91
CA ASP A 322 30.20 29.94 -14.51
C ASP A 322 30.74 28.55 -14.14
N PHE A 323 32.05 28.42 -13.93
CA PHE A 323 32.65 27.14 -13.54
C PHE A 323 32.16 26.72 -12.16
N VAL A 324 32.20 27.61 -11.16
CA VAL A 324 31.69 27.34 -9.81
C VAL A 324 30.21 26.96 -9.85
N LYS A 325 29.39 27.74 -10.56
CA LYS A 325 27.94 27.50 -10.69
C LYS A 325 27.65 26.14 -11.34
N ASN A 326 28.31 25.83 -12.46
CA ASN A 326 28.07 24.59 -13.19
C ASN A 326 28.52 23.35 -12.41
N ILE A 327 29.65 23.43 -11.69
CA ILE A 327 30.10 22.35 -10.81
C ILE A 327 29.10 22.14 -9.67
N ALA A 328 28.69 23.21 -9.00
CA ALA A 328 27.73 23.14 -7.89
C ALA A 328 26.39 22.54 -8.34
N ASP A 329 25.85 22.95 -9.48
CA ASP A 329 24.60 22.44 -10.06
C ASP A 329 24.73 20.96 -10.46
N CYS A 330 25.83 20.60 -11.13
CA CYS A 330 26.12 19.23 -11.53
C CYS A 330 26.21 18.31 -10.31
N CYS A 331 26.96 18.72 -9.28
CA CYS A 331 27.12 17.96 -8.05
C CYS A 331 25.82 17.85 -7.25
N ASN A 332 25.02 18.91 -7.18
CA ASN A 332 23.68 18.87 -6.58
C ASN A 332 22.77 17.86 -7.27
N LYS A 333 22.78 17.83 -8.60
CA LYS A 333 22.02 16.87 -9.38
C LYS A 333 22.54 15.45 -9.16
N GLY A 334 23.85 15.25 -9.23
CA GLY A 334 24.50 13.96 -8.96
C GLY A 334 24.13 13.40 -7.59
N PHE A 335 24.23 14.21 -6.53
CA PHE A 335 23.81 13.82 -5.18
C PHE A 335 22.34 13.35 -5.13
N ASN A 336 21.43 14.15 -5.71
CA ASN A 336 20.01 13.86 -5.69
C ASN A 336 19.65 12.63 -6.53
N ASN A 337 20.34 12.41 -7.65
CA ASN A 337 20.15 11.23 -8.48
C ASN A 337 20.69 9.97 -7.81
N THR A 338 21.82 10.06 -7.12
CA THR A 338 22.41 8.92 -6.41
C THR A 338 21.58 8.50 -5.20
N LEU A 339 21.20 9.42 -4.30
CA LEU A 339 20.50 9.05 -3.06
C LEU A 339 18.97 9.14 -3.14
N THR A 340 18.42 9.82 -4.15
CA THR A 340 16.98 10.04 -4.34
C THR A 340 16.23 10.45 -3.06
N PRO A 341 16.70 11.48 -2.33
CA PRO A 341 16.19 11.83 -1.00
C PRO A 341 14.68 12.11 -0.98
N GLU A 342 14.11 12.62 -2.08
CA GLU A 342 12.67 12.85 -2.23
C GLU A 342 11.84 11.56 -2.04
N LYS A 343 12.36 10.38 -2.44
CA LYS A 343 11.67 9.09 -2.32
C LYS A 343 11.56 8.62 -0.87
N VAL A 344 12.38 9.17 0.01
CA VAL A 344 12.35 8.94 1.45
C VAL A 344 11.78 10.13 2.22
N GLY A 345 11.18 11.10 1.53
CA GLY A 345 10.54 12.27 2.13
C GLY A 345 11.52 13.30 2.67
N VAL A 346 12.75 13.32 2.14
CA VAL A 346 13.79 14.29 2.45
C VAL A 346 13.90 15.30 1.30
N SER A 347 14.07 16.57 1.65
CA SER A 347 14.47 17.63 0.73
C SER A 347 15.87 18.08 1.08
N ILE A 348 16.77 18.15 0.09
CA ILE A 348 18.12 18.68 0.28
C ILE A 348 18.08 20.18 0.07
N VAL A 349 18.69 20.94 0.98
CA VAL A 349 18.81 22.40 0.95
C VAL A 349 20.27 22.80 1.12
N ASP A 350 20.64 23.97 0.61
CA ASP A 350 22.02 24.48 0.77
C ASP A 350 22.26 24.99 2.19
N VAL A 351 21.26 25.66 2.78
CA VAL A 351 21.31 26.22 4.14
C VAL A 351 19.95 26.01 4.81
N TYR A 352 19.95 25.77 6.13
CA TYR A 352 18.70 25.74 6.91
C TYR A 352 18.06 27.13 6.95
N VAL A 353 16.78 27.19 6.61
CA VAL A 353 15.95 28.42 6.65
C VAL A 353 15.34 28.62 8.03
#